data_AF-A0A0Q9Q1B2-F1
#
_entry.id   AF-A0A0Q9Q1B2-F1
#
_cell.length_a   1.000
_cell.length_b   1.000
_cell.length_c   1.000
_cell.angle_alpha   90.00
_cell.angle_beta   90.00
_cell.angle_gamma   90.00
#
_symmetry.space_group_name_H-M   'P 1'
#
loop_
_entity.id
_entity.type
_entity.pdbx_description
1 polymer ?
#
loop_
_entity_poly.entity_id
_entity_poly.type
_entity_poly.pdbx_seq_one_letter_code
_entity_poly.pdbx_strand_id
1 'polypeptide(L)' 'MNPGNVSLYVPYSVDSPWIVRREVTRVGTYASRTDAIAAAIAMRAKLARAWGHAHPPVQVQESDGSWHEAVADDVSRPST' A
#
# COMPACT_ATOMS: atom_id res chain seq x y z
N MET A 1 -10.43 16.67 -12.89
CA MET A 1 -10.23 15.48 -12.03
C MET A 1 -10.06 15.99 -10.62
N ASN A 2 -10.99 15.69 -9.71
CA ASN A 2 -10.80 16.01 -8.30
C ASN A 2 -9.60 15.18 -7.80
N PRO A 3 -8.58 15.76 -7.15
CA PRO A 3 -7.50 14.99 -6.52
C PRO A 3 -7.98 14.21 -5.28
N GLY A 4 -9.29 14.02 -5.13
CA GLY A 4 -9.94 13.41 -3.99
C GLY A 4 -9.72 11.91 -3.94
N ASN A 5 -8.85 11.49 -3.01
CA ASN A 5 -8.72 10.14 -2.49
C ASN A 5 -8.34 9.06 -3.49
N VAL A 6 -7.17 9.22 -4.07
CA VAL A 6 -6.42 8.05 -4.49
C VAL A 6 -6.02 7.28 -3.23
N SER A 7 -6.48 6.05 -3.06
CA SER A 7 -6.05 5.17 -1.96
C SER A 7 -5.23 4.01 -2.52
N LEU A 8 -4.17 3.64 -1.80
CA LEU A 8 -3.35 2.48 -2.12
C LEU A 8 -3.81 1.31 -1.25
N TYR A 9 -4.06 0.16 -1.87
CA TYR A 9 -4.52 -1.05 -1.20
C TYR A 9 -3.53 -2.19 -1.41
N VAL A 10 -3.21 -2.88 -0.32
CA VAL A 10 -2.38 -4.08 -0.33
C VAL A 10 -3.19 -5.23 0.28
N PRO A 11 -4.02 -5.93 -0.51
CA PRO A 11 -4.76 -7.10 -0.03
C PRO A 11 -3.83 -8.22 0.43
N TYR A 12 -4.26 -8.91 1.49
CA TYR A 12 -3.60 -10.09 2.01
C TYR A 12 -3.65 -11.19 0.96
N SER A 13 -2.54 -11.91 0.79
CA SER A 13 -2.45 -13.00 -0.17
C SER A 13 -1.52 -14.09 0.33
N VAL A 14 -2.08 -15.29 0.51
CA VAL A 14 -1.37 -16.52 0.94
C VAL A 14 -0.84 -17.32 -0.25
N ASP A 15 -1.61 -17.36 -1.34
CA ASP A 15 -1.35 -18.24 -2.50
C ASP A 15 -1.02 -17.47 -3.79
N SER A 16 -0.84 -16.16 -3.68
CA SER A 16 -0.59 -15.29 -4.85
C SER A 16 0.39 -14.17 -4.51
N PRO A 17 1.14 -13.66 -5.49
CA PRO A 17 2.07 -12.56 -5.28
C PRO A 17 1.31 -11.32 -4.79
N TRP A 18 1.85 -10.64 -3.78
CA TRP A 18 1.25 -9.47 -3.14
C TRP A 18 1.03 -8.35 -4.15
N ILE A 19 -0.20 -7.87 -4.26
CA ILE A 19 -0.57 -6.88 -5.28
C ILE A 19 -0.72 -5.53 -4.61
N VAL A 20 0.01 -4.51 -5.08
CA VAL A 20 -0.32 -3.13 -4.72
C VAL A 20 -1.34 -2.61 -5.73
N ARG A 21 -2.47 -2.12 -5.25
CA ARG A 21 -3.53 -1.53 -6.06
C ARG A 21 -3.66 -0.05 -5.75
N ARG A 22 -3.96 0.74 -6.77
CA ARG A 22 -4.32 2.15 -6.67
C ARG A 22 -5.76 2.26 -7.16
N GLU A 23 -6.70 2.50 -6.26
CA GLU A 23 -8.13 2.40 -6.54
C GLU A 23 -8.48 1.04 -7.17
N VAL A 24 -8.67 0.99 -8.49
CA VAL A 24 -8.96 -0.24 -9.25
C VAL A 24 -7.75 -0.80 -10.02
N THR A 25 -6.70 -0.01 -10.20
CA THR A 25 -5.56 -0.34 -11.06
C THR A 25 -4.50 -1.13 -10.31
N ARG A 26 -4.08 -2.27 -10.86
CA ARG A 26 -2.91 -3.02 -10.38
C ARG A 26 -1.65 -2.25 -10.69
N VAL A 27 -0.88 -1.95 -9.65
CA VAL A 27 0.29 -1.10 -9.73
C VAL A 27 1.59 -1.91 -9.75
N GLY A 28 1.61 -3.02 -9.01
CA GLY A 28 2.77 -3.89 -8.94
C GLY A 28 2.42 -5.23 -8.31
N THR A 29 3.35 -6.17 -8.46
CA THR A 29 3.28 -7.48 -7.80
C THR A 29 4.60 -7.75 -7.13
N TYR A 30 4.53 -8.25 -5.90
CA TYR A 30 5.67 -8.40 -5.02
C TYR A 30 5.68 -9.81 -4.43
N ALA A 31 6.88 -10.35 -4.21
CA ALA A 31 7.05 -11.71 -3.69
C ALA A 31 6.74 -11.80 -2.19
N SER A 32 6.83 -10.68 -1.46
CA SER A 32 6.65 -10.62 -0.01
C SER A 32 5.76 -9.46 0.43
N ARG A 33 5.16 -9.59 1.63
CA ARG A 33 4.39 -8.52 2.30
C ARG A 33 5.24 -7.27 2.46
N THR A 34 6.44 -7.41 2.99
CA THR A 34 7.37 -6.30 3.26
C THR A 34 7.71 -5.52 1.99
N ASP A 35 7.96 -6.22 0.87
CA ASP A 35 8.23 -5.57 -0.42
C ASP A 35 6.99 -4.82 -0.94
N ALA A 36 5.81 -5.40 -0.79
CA ALA A 36 4.56 -4.76 -1.21
C ALA A 36 4.26 -3.49 -0.42
N ILE A 37 4.46 -3.52 0.90
CA ILE A 37 4.27 -2.37 1.79
C ILE A 37 5.33 -1.31 1.51
N ALA A 38 6.60 -1.69 1.40
CA ALA A 38 7.69 -0.77 1.08
C ALA A 38 7.46 -0.07 -0.27
N ALA A 39 6.99 -0.81 -1.27
CA ALA A 39 6.66 -0.24 -2.56
C ALA A 39 5.43 0.69 -2.48
N ALA A 40 4.38 0.31 -1.76
CA ALA A 40 3.21 1.17 -1.56
C ALA A 40 3.59 2.49 -0.86
N ILE A 41 4.48 2.45 0.13
CA ILE A 41 5.00 3.63 0.82
C ILE A 41 5.89 4.48 -0.09
N ALA A 42 6.79 3.87 -0.87
CA ALA A 42 7.59 4.58 -1.86
C ALA A 42 6.72 5.28 -2.91
N MET A 43 5.61 4.64 -3.32
CA MET A 43 4.63 5.23 -4.22
C MET A 43 3.85 6.37 -3.57
N ARG A 44 3.46 6.23 -2.30
CA ARG A 44 2.90 7.33 -1.51
C ARG A 44 3.85 8.53 -1.48
N ALA A 45 5.14 8.32 -1.26
CA ALA A 45 6.14 9.39 -1.27
C ALA A 45 6.30 10.04 -2.65
N LYS A 46 6.29 9.23 -3.72
CA LYS A 46 6.34 9.73 -5.12
C LYS A 46 5.09 10.55 -5.48
N LEU A 47 3.92 10.08 -5.08
CA LEU A 47 2.63 10.77 -5.29
C LEU A 47 2.52 12.04 -4.46
N ALA A 48 2.96 12.02 -3.20
CA ALA A 48 3.00 13.21 -2.36
C ALA A 48 3.90 14.30 -2.96
N ARG A 49 5.07 13.94 -3.50
CA ARG A 49 5.94 14.86 -4.24
C ARG A 49 5.29 15.40 -5.51
N ALA A 50 4.56 14.56 -6.24
CA ALA A 50 3.90 14.94 -7.49
C ALA A 50 2.64 15.79 -7.29
N TRP A 51 1.92 15.62 -6.18
CA TRP A 51 0.63 16.29 -5.88
C TRP A 51 0.70 17.36 -4.79
N GLY A 52 1.89 17.65 -4.27
CA GLY A 52 2.16 18.81 -3.43
C GLY A 52 1.70 18.72 -1.97
N HIS A 53 0.56 18.08 -1.65
CA HIS A 53 0.06 18.05 -0.26
C HIS A 53 -0.81 16.85 0.16
N ALA A 54 -1.44 16.12 -0.76
CA ALA A 54 -2.29 14.99 -0.40
C ALA A 54 -1.48 13.69 -0.32
N HIS A 55 -1.26 13.20 0.90
CA HIS A 55 -0.75 11.85 1.11
C HIS A 55 -1.91 10.86 0.93
N PRO A 56 -1.90 10.01 -0.12
CA PRO A 56 -2.89 8.95 -0.23
C PRO A 56 -2.71 7.97 0.94
N PRO A 57 -3.78 7.58 1.67
CA PRO A 57 -3.69 6.56 2.70
C PRO A 57 -3.33 5.21 2.07
N VAL A 58 -2.43 4.47 2.72
CA VAL A 58 -2.04 3.11 2.30
C VAL A 58 -2.75 2.14 3.22
N GLN A 59 -3.75 1.43 2.72
CA GLN A 59 -4.50 0.44 3.47
C GLN A 59 -3.91 -0.94 3.17
N VAL A 60 -3.41 -1.63 4.19
CA VAL A 60 -2.91 -2.99 4.12
C VAL A 60 -3.94 -3.89 4.78
N GLN A 61 -4.26 -5.00 4.13
CA GLN A 61 -5.11 -6.02 4.71
C GLN A 61 -4.24 -7.06 5.42
N GLU A 62 -4.61 -7.41 6.64
CA GLU A 62 -3.96 -8.46 7.44
C GLU A 62 -4.59 -9.83 7.18
N SER A 63 -3.94 -10.88 7.70
CA SER A 63 -4.38 -12.28 7.55
C SER A 63 -5.73 -12.58 8.18
N ASP A 64 -6.15 -11.81 9.17
CA ASP A 64 -7.47 -11.87 9.80
C ASP A 64 -8.57 -11.13 9.02
N GLY A 65 -8.20 -10.50 7.88
CA GLY A 65 -9.08 -9.72 7.03
C GLY A 65 -9.28 -8.28 7.48
N SER A 66 -8.65 -7.85 8.57
CA SER A 66 -8.67 -6.45 9.03
C SER A 66 -7.87 -5.56 8.08
N TRP A 67 -8.26 -4.28 8.01
CA TRP A 67 -7.56 -3.26 7.22
C TRP A 67 -6.90 -2.25 8.15
N HIS A 68 -5.61 -2.01 7.94
CA HIS A 68 -4.84 -1.06 8.72
C HIS A 68 -4.11 -0.09 7.81
N GLU A 69 -3.95 1.16 8.27
CA GLU A 69 -3.14 2.12 7.56
C GLU A 69 -1.65 1.83 7.77
N ALA A 70 -0.93 1.52 6.69
CA ALA A 70 0.51 1.37 6.74
C ALA A 70 1.18 2.73 6.87
N VAL A 71 1.88 2.89 7.99
CA VAL A 71 2.83 3.96 8.22
C VAL A 71 4.24 3.49 7.88
N ALA A 72 5.18 4.43 7.68
CA ALA A 72 6.57 4.11 7.36
C ALA A 72 7.24 3.15 8.37
N ASP A 73 6.73 3.12 9.61
CA ASP A 73 7.18 2.24 10.70
C ASP A 73 6.81 0.76 10.47
N ASP A 74 5.76 0.47 9.69
CA ASP A 74 5.24 -0.91 9.51
C ASP A 74 6.19 -1.82 8.73
N VAL A 75 7.07 -1.24 7.90
CA VAL A 75 8.09 -2.00 7.15
C VAL A 75 9.11 -2.68 8.09
N SER A 76 9.26 -2.16 9.30
CA SER A 76 10.18 -2.67 10.32
C SER A 76 9.53 -3.68 11.28
N ARG A 77 8.20 -3.84 11.23
CA ARG A 77 7.50 -4.79 12.10
C ARG A 77 7.54 -6.18 11.48
N PRO A 78 8.19 -7.18 12.13
CA PRO A 78 8.05 -8.56 11.71
C PRO A 78 6.60 -8.98 11.90
N SER A 79 5.99 -9.55 10.85
CA SER A 79 4.71 -10.23 10.95
C SER A 79 4.91 -11.45 11.85
N THR A 80 4.45 -11.35 13.11
CA THR A 80 4.44 -12.46 14.09
C THR A 80 3.47 -13.55 13.65
#